data_AF-H0W156-F1
#
_entry.id   AF-H0W156-F1
#
_cell.length_a   1.000
_cell.length_b   1.000
_cell.length_c   1.000
_cell.angle_alpha   90.00
_cell.angle_beta   90.00
_cell.angle_gamma   90.00
#
_symmetry.space_group_name_H-M   'P 1'
#
loop_
_entity.id
_entity.type
_entity.pdbx_description
1 polymer ?
#
loop_
_entity_poly.entity_id
_entity_poly.type
_entity_poly.pdbx_seq_one_letter_code
_entity_poly.pdbx_strand_id
1 'polypeptide(L)'
;KMEPEPLYNLLQLPKGVALPGEEVEEELPQGGKKKYLPPASRKDPKFLELQKVLTEWINATLLPEHIVVRSLEEDMFDGLVLHHLFRDVFDELFKLAPEKVGTVKEAIMSFVNQKLERLGLSVQDLDTQFADGVILLLLIGQLEGFFLHLKEFHLTPRSPAEMLHNVTLALTLLKDEGLLSHPVSPEDIVNKDAKSTLRVLYSLFCKHKLKVDKDGRPQAPTN
;
A
#
# COMPACT_ATOMS: atom_id res chain seq x y z
N LYS A 1 1.19 16.73 -35.49
CA LYS A 1 0.24 17.17 -34.43
C LYS A 1 0.37 16.15 -33.31
N MET A 2 0.97 16.53 -32.20
CA MET A 2 1.15 15.65 -31.03
C MET A 2 -0.16 15.70 -30.24
N GLU A 3 -0.82 14.55 -30.08
CA GLU A 3 -1.95 14.40 -29.16
C GLU A 3 -1.44 14.73 -27.74
N PRO A 4 -2.14 15.57 -26.96
CA PRO A 4 -1.73 15.84 -25.58
C PRO A 4 -1.87 14.58 -24.73
N GLU A 5 -0.93 14.38 -23.81
CA GLU A 5 -0.89 13.24 -22.90
C GLU A 5 -2.24 13.00 -22.18
N PRO A 6 -2.64 11.75 -21.90
CA PRO A 6 -3.92 11.43 -21.27
C PRO A 6 -4.10 12.09 -19.89
N LEU A 7 -3.01 12.33 -19.15
CA LEU A 7 -3.04 13.04 -17.87
C LEU A 7 -3.43 14.52 -18.02
N TYR A 8 -3.05 15.17 -19.11
CA TYR A 8 -3.37 16.59 -19.37
C TYR A 8 -4.87 16.80 -19.64
N ASN A 9 -5.56 15.78 -20.16
CA ASN A 9 -7.02 15.78 -20.31
C ASN A 9 -7.75 15.52 -18.99
N LEU A 10 -7.08 14.91 -17.99
CA LEU A 10 -7.66 14.72 -16.65
C LEU A 10 -7.73 16.03 -15.86
N LEU A 11 -6.77 16.94 -16.08
CA LEU A 11 -6.63 18.22 -15.38
C LEU A 11 -7.49 19.37 -15.94
N GLN A 12 -8.16 19.17 -17.07
CA GLN A 12 -9.03 20.20 -17.65
C GLN A 12 -10.33 20.35 -16.84
N LEU A 13 -10.60 21.58 -16.38
CA LEU A 13 -11.87 21.97 -15.78
C LEU A 13 -13.03 21.75 -16.80
N PRO A 14 -14.24 21.40 -16.33
CA PRO A 14 -15.37 21.13 -17.21
C PRO A 14 -15.69 22.36 -18.08
N LYS A 15 -15.84 22.14 -19.38
CA LYS A 15 -16.20 23.18 -20.34
C LYS A 15 -17.70 23.42 -20.32
N GLY A 16 -18.18 24.16 -19.32
CA GLY A 16 -19.57 24.58 -19.24
C GLY A 16 -19.95 25.06 -17.85
N VAL A 17 -20.58 26.23 -17.78
CA VAL A 17 -21.15 26.76 -16.54
C VAL A 17 -22.35 25.91 -16.17
N ALA A 18 -22.18 24.98 -15.24
CA ALA A 18 -23.27 24.15 -14.73
C ALA A 18 -24.32 25.02 -14.03
N LEU A 19 -25.59 24.82 -14.40
CA LEU A 19 -26.72 25.33 -13.63
C LEU A 19 -26.73 24.68 -12.24
N PRO A 20 -27.19 25.38 -11.19
CA PRO A 20 -27.17 24.85 -9.84
C PRO A 20 -28.14 23.67 -9.70
N GLY A 21 -27.61 22.44 -9.69
CA GLY A 21 -28.37 21.23 -9.34
C GLY A 21 -28.05 19.96 -10.13
N GLU A 22 -27.34 20.04 -11.26
CA GLU A 22 -27.08 18.86 -12.11
C GLU A 22 -25.69 18.25 -11.86
N GLU A 23 -25.64 16.93 -11.69
CA GLU A 23 -24.40 16.14 -11.77
C GLU A 23 -23.90 16.21 -13.22
N VAL A 24 -22.74 16.84 -13.44
CA VAL A 24 -22.11 16.85 -14.76
C VAL A 24 -21.37 15.52 -14.90
N GLU A 25 -21.94 14.59 -15.67
CA GLU A 25 -21.24 13.42 -16.19
C GLU A 25 -20.61 13.79 -17.54
N GLU A 26 -19.29 13.85 -17.59
CA GLU A 26 -18.56 14.08 -18.84
C GLU A 26 -17.98 12.75 -19.33
N GLU A 27 -18.43 12.30 -20.52
CA GLU A 27 -17.88 11.12 -21.18
C GLU A 27 -16.54 11.48 -21.83
N LEU A 28 -15.46 10.90 -21.30
CA LEU A 28 -14.13 11.04 -21.87
C LEU A 28 -14.01 10.19 -23.15
N PRO A 29 -13.19 10.63 -24.12
CA PRO A 29 -13.02 9.96 -25.41
C PRO A 29 -12.49 8.51 -25.35
N GLN A 30 -12.07 8.02 -24.17
CA GLN A 30 -11.64 6.63 -23.93
C GLN A 30 -12.64 5.82 -23.08
N GLY A 31 -13.91 6.23 -22.99
CA GLY A 31 -14.95 5.50 -22.25
C GLY A 31 -14.93 5.69 -20.72
N GLY A 32 -14.09 6.61 -20.22
CA GLY A 32 -14.10 7.01 -18.82
C GLY A 32 -15.22 8.01 -18.52
N LYS A 33 -15.90 7.86 -17.38
CA LYS A 33 -16.91 8.83 -16.91
C LYS A 33 -16.31 9.65 -15.77
N LYS A 34 -16.31 10.98 -15.89
CA LYS A 34 -16.01 11.88 -14.76
C LYS A 34 -17.30 12.39 -14.15
N LYS A 35 -17.42 12.30 -12.83
CA LYS A 35 -18.50 12.91 -12.06
C LYS A 35 -17.96 14.12 -11.31
N TYR A 36 -18.54 15.29 -11.55
CA TYR A 36 -18.23 16.50 -10.78
C TYR A 36 -19.28 16.71 -9.69
N LEU A 37 -18.82 17.13 -8.52
CA LEU A 37 -19.73 17.58 -7.47
C LEU A 37 -20.48 18.84 -7.95
N PRO A 38 -21.81 18.94 -7.72
CA PRO A 38 -22.55 20.15 -8.04
C PRO A 38 -21.93 21.38 -7.35
N PRO A 39 -21.89 22.56 -7.99
CA PRO A 39 -21.28 23.76 -7.40
C PRO A 39 -21.90 24.18 -6.05
N ALA A 40 -23.17 23.82 -5.83
CA ALA A 40 -23.88 24.06 -4.58
C ALA A 40 -23.29 23.27 -3.39
N SER A 41 -22.63 22.13 -3.65
CA SER A 41 -22.00 21.28 -2.63
C SER A 41 -20.88 22.00 -1.87
N ARG A 42 -20.26 23.02 -2.47
CA ARG A 42 -19.26 23.87 -1.79
C ARG A 42 -19.82 24.62 -0.58
N LYS A 43 -21.13 24.81 -0.51
CA LYS A 43 -21.82 25.44 0.62
C LYS A 43 -22.42 24.41 1.58
N ASP A 44 -22.33 23.13 1.25
CA ASP A 44 -22.88 22.07 2.10
C ASP A 44 -22.03 21.99 3.39
N PRO A 45 -22.66 22.06 4.57
CA PRO A 45 -21.92 22.05 5.84
C PRO A 45 -21.15 20.74 6.06
N LYS A 46 -21.62 19.59 5.54
CA LYS A 46 -20.89 18.32 5.62
C LYS A 46 -19.65 18.34 4.73
N PHE A 47 -19.74 18.97 3.56
CA PHE A 47 -18.60 19.13 2.67
C PHE A 47 -17.53 20.03 3.29
N LEU A 48 -17.91 21.17 3.87
CA LEU A 48 -17.00 22.07 4.57
C LEU A 48 -16.33 21.40 5.78
N GLU A 49 -17.11 20.63 6.56
CA GLU A 49 -16.57 19.88 7.69
C GLU A 49 -15.58 18.81 7.23
N LEU A 50 -15.91 18.05 6.18
CA LEU A 50 -15.00 17.06 5.60
C LEU A 50 -13.70 17.71 5.11
N GLN A 51 -13.81 18.84 4.40
CA GLN A 51 -12.65 19.58 3.92
C GLN A 51 -11.75 20.02 5.08
N LYS A 52 -12.34 20.50 6.18
CA LYS A 52 -11.62 20.88 7.39
C LYS A 52 -10.92 19.70 8.05
N VAL A 53 -11.64 18.58 8.29
CA VAL A 53 -11.09 17.36 8.89
C VAL A 53 -9.93 16.81 8.06
N LEU A 54 -10.07 16.78 6.73
CA LEU A 54 -9.00 16.34 5.83
C LEU A 54 -7.78 17.26 5.89
N THR A 55 -7.99 18.58 5.94
CA THR A 55 -6.91 19.56 6.08
C THR A 55 -6.15 19.37 7.39
N GLU A 56 -6.87 19.20 8.50
CA GLU A 56 -6.28 18.95 9.82
C GLU A 56 -5.50 17.63 9.84
N TRP A 57 -6.07 16.57 9.26
CA TRP A 57 -5.40 15.26 9.18
C TRP A 57 -4.13 15.30 8.32
N ILE A 58 -4.16 15.93 7.15
CA ILE A 58 -2.99 16.07 6.27
C ILE A 58 -1.91 16.90 6.96
N ASN A 59 -2.28 18.01 7.59
CA ASN A 59 -1.34 18.84 8.33
C ASN A 59 -0.70 18.09 9.51
N ALA A 60 -1.47 17.29 10.25
CA ALA A 60 -0.92 16.45 11.32
C ALA A 60 0.04 15.38 10.77
N THR A 61 -0.28 14.80 9.60
CA THR A 61 0.53 13.76 8.96
C THR A 61 1.84 14.30 8.40
N LEU A 62 1.81 15.48 7.76
CA LEU A 62 2.97 16.09 7.12
C LEU A 62 3.72 17.12 8.00
N LEU A 63 3.30 17.29 9.26
CA LEU A 63 3.98 18.15 10.23
C LEU A 63 5.49 17.85 10.36
N PRO A 64 5.96 16.59 10.39
CA PRO A 64 7.40 16.28 10.47
C PRO A 64 8.20 16.79 9.27
N GLU A 65 7.55 16.98 8.12
CA GLU A 65 8.15 17.47 6.88
C GLU A 65 7.97 18.99 6.71
N HIS A 66 7.38 19.65 7.70
CA HIS A 66 7.09 21.09 7.70
C HIS A 66 6.18 21.55 6.53
N ILE A 67 5.32 20.67 6.03
CA ILE A 67 4.33 20.99 4.99
C ILE A 67 3.02 21.39 5.67
N VAL A 68 2.47 22.53 5.23
CA VAL A 68 1.20 23.07 5.75
C VAL A 68 0.25 23.32 4.59
N VAL A 69 -0.84 22.56 4.56
CA VAL A 69 -1.98 22.71 3.68
C VAL A 69 -2.95 23.73 4.28
N ARG A 70 -3.29 24.75 3.48
CA ARG A 70 -4.29 25.78 3.80
C ARG A 70 -5.53 25.64 2.93
N SER A 71 -5.36 25.21 1.69
CA SER A 71 -6.43 25.00 0.72
C SER A 71 -6.21 23.69 0.00
N LEU A 72 -7.02 22.67 0.30
CA LEU A 72 -6.94 21.38 -0.39
C LEU A 72 -7.07 21.50 -1.91
N GLU A 73 -7.86 22.45 -2.42
CA GLU A 73 -8.01 22.64 -3.88
C GLU A 73 -6.72 23.15 -4.53
N GLU A 74 -6.00 24.05 -3.87
CA GLU A 74 -4.78 24.69 -4.41
C GLU A 74 -3.53 23.85 -4.11
N ASP A 75 -3.37 23.42 -2.86
CA ASP A 75 -2.16 22.74 -2.38
C ASP A 75 -2.07 21.29 -2.88
N MET A 76 -3.18 20.69 -3.32
CA MET A 76 -3.13 19.35 -3.96
C MET A 76 -2.89 19.43 -5.47
N PHE A 77 -3.02 20.61 -6.09
CA PHE A 77 -3.03 20.76 -7.54
C PHE A 77 -1.67 20.47 -8.18
N ASP A 78 -0.57 20.82 -7.51
CA ASP A 78 0.79 20.58 -7.98
C ASP A 78 1.28 19.15 -7.73
N GLY A 79 0.51 18.34 -6.99
CA GLY A 79 0.84 16.97 -6.63
C GLY A 79 1.92 16.83 -5.55
N LEU A 80 2.46 17.92 -4.99
CA LEU A 80 3.49 17.89 -3.95
C LEU A 80 2.95 17.24 -2.67
N VAL A 81 1.80 17.70 -2.20
CA VAL A 81 1.14 17.15 -1.00
C VAL A 81 0.87 15.65 -1.16
N LEU A 82 0.41 15.23 -2.35
CA LEU A 82 0.20 13.81 -2.66
C LEU A 82 1.49 13.02 -2.66
N HIS A 83 2.58 13.57 -3.21
CA HIS A 83 3.88 12.92 -3.22
C HIS A 83 4.38 12.62 -1.81
N HIS A 84 4.22 13.57 -0.88
CA HIS A 84 4.63 13.39 0.51
C HIS A 84 3.69 12.45 1.28
N LEU A 85 2.37 12.57 1.10
CA LEU A 85 1.40 11.67 1.74
C LEU A 85 1.57 10.22 1.33
N PHE A 86 1.96 9.97 0.07
CA PHE A 86 2.15 8.63 -0.49
C PHE A 86 3.62 8.26 -0.64
N ARG A 87 4.54 8.96 0.04
CA ARG A 87 5.97 8.70 -0.09
C ARG A 87 6.32 7.37 0.54
N ASP A 88 6.76 6.44 -0.30
CA ASP A 88 7.09 5.11 0.16
C ASP A 88 8.55 5.01 0.67
N VAL A 89 8.74 4.49 1.88
CA VAL A 89 10.08 4.30 2.49
C VAL A 89 10.97 3.41 1.63
N PHE A 90 10.41 2.44 0.90
CA PHE A 90 11.17 1.67 -0.06
C PHE A 90 11.56 2.49 -1.28
N ASP A 91 10.70 3.40 -1.76
CA ASP A 91 11.08 4.26 -2.88
C ASP A 91 12.28 5.13 -2.53
N GLU A 92 12.34 5.68 -1.31
CA GLU A 92 13.52 6.41 -0.84
C GLU A 92 14.72 5.50 -0.61
N LEU A 93 14.55 4.33 0.02
CA LEU A 93 15.63 3.38 0.25
C LEU A 93 16.30 2.96 -1.08
N PHE A 94 15.51 2.62 -2.08
CA PHE A 94 16.01 2.22 -3.40
C PHE A 94 16.66 3.38 -4.18
N LYS A 95 16.22 4.63 -3.97
CA LYS A 95 16.77 5.81 -4.64
C LYS A 95 18.03 6.35 -3.98
N LEU A 96 18.01 6.47 -2.65
CA LEU A 96 19.00 7.21 -1.87
C LEU A 96 20.06 6.32 -1.22
N ALA A 97 19.76 5.05 -0.98
CA ALA A 97 20.66 4.11 -0.31
C ALA A 97 20.54 2.67 -0.87
N PRO A 98 20.76 2.47 -2.19
CA PRO A 98 20.68 1.15 -2.81
C PRO A 98 21.63 0.12 -2.18
N GLU A 99 22.76 0.57 -1.64
CA GLU A 99 23.74 -0.27 -0.94
C GLU A 99 23.17 -0.90 0.35
N LYS A 100 22.16 -0.26 0.97
CA LYS A 100 21.52 -0.77 2.20
C LYS A 100 20.41 -1.78 1.91
N VAL A 101 19.93 -1.86 0.67
CA VAL A 101 18.87 -2.81 0.26
C VAL A 101 19.31 -4.24 0.55
N GLY A 102 20.58 -4.58 0.30
CA GLY A 102 21.13 -5.90 0.61
C GLY A 102 21.03 -6.23 2.10
N THR A 103 21.43 -5.31 2.98
CA THR A 103 21.32 -5.49 4.43
C THR A 103 19.88 -5.68 4.90
N VAL A 104 18.93 -4.93 4.30
CA VAL A 104 17.50 -5.08 4.60
C VAL A 104 17.00 -6.45 4.13
N LYS A 105 17.39 -6.89 2.93
CA LYS A 105 17.06 -8.23 2.40
C LYS A 105 17.54 -9.33 3.34
N GLU A 106 18.79 -9.28 3.79
CA GLU A 106 19.35 -10.27 4.72
C GLU A 106 18.60 -10.31 6.06
N ALA A 107 18.27 -9.14 6.61
CA ALA A 107 17.51 -9.07 7.86
C ALA A 107 16.09 -9.66 7.72
N ILE A 108 15.42 -9.36 6.61
CA ILE A 108 14.09 -9.91 6.30
C ILE A 108 14.18 -11.42 6.05
N MET A 109 15.18 -11.88 5.29
CA MET A 109 15.36 -13.31 4.99
C MET A 109 15.61 -14.12 6.26
N SER A 110 16.47 -13.62 7.15
CA SER A 110 16.71 -14.22 8.46
C SER A 110 15.42 -14.32 9.28
N PHE A 111 14.62 -13.24 9.32
CA PHE A 111 13.32 -13.23 10.00
C PHE A 111 12.33 -14.23 9.39
N VAL A 112 12.18 -14.25 8.07
CA VAL A 112 11.29 -15.17 7.36
C VAL A 112 11.68 -16.62 7.68
N ASN A 113 12.96 -16.96 7.54
CA ASN A 113 13.45 -18.31 7.82
C ASN A 113 13.22 -18.71 9.29
N GLN A 114 13.43 -17.79 10.24
CA GLN A 114 13.14 -18.05 11.65
C GLN A 114 11.66 -18.38 11.89
N LYS A 115 10.74 -17.72 11.19
CA LYS A 115 9.29 -17.96 11.34
C LYS A 115 8.84 -19.23 10.62
N LEU A 116 9.44 -19.53 9.47
CA LEU A 116 9.13 -20.70 8.67
C LEU A 116 9.79 -22.00 9.15
N GLU A 117 10.77 -21.93 10.05
CA GLU A 117 11.46 -23.11 10.63
C GLU A 117 10.47 -24.14 11.20
N ARG A 118 9.40 -23.67 11.86
CA ARG A 118 8.36 -24.56 12.44
C ARG A 118 7.56 -25.33 11.39
N LEU A 119 7.52 -24.83 10.16
CA LEU A 119 6.88 -25.47 9.01
C LEU A 119 7.86 -26.33 8.20
N GLY A 120 9.15 -26.36 8.58
CA GLY A 120 10.19 -27.06 7.82
C GLY A 120 10.50 -26.41 6.47
N LEU A 121 10.17 -25.13 6.31
CA LEU A 121 10.39 -24.37 5.07
C LEU A 121 11.60 -23.44 5.22
N SER A 122 12.34 -23.27 4.12
CA SER A 122 13.44 -22.31 4.04
C SER A 122 13.38 -21.55 2.72
N VAL A 123 13.64 -20.25 2.81
CA VAL A 123 13.72 -19.31 1.70
C VAL A 123 15.18 -18.89 1.52
N GLN A 124 15.65 -18.99 0.29
CA GLN A 124 16.98 -18.56 -0.16
C GLN A 124 16.92 -17.32 -1.05
N ASP A 125 15.76 -17.04 -1.67
CA ASP A 125 15.56 -15.91 -2.56
C ASP A 125 14.20 -15.25 -2.32
N LEU A 126 14.25 -14.02 -1.78
CA LEU A 126 13.06 -13.20 -1.52
C LEU A 126 12.42 -12.67 -2.81
N ASP A 127 13.17 -12.56 -3.91
CA ASP A 127 12.69 -11.92 -5.13
C ASP A 127 11.75 -12.85 -5.93
N THR A 128 11.90 -14.17 -5.77
CA THR A 128 11.18 -15.14 -6.62
C THR A 128 10.30 -16.12 -5.84
N GLN A 129 10.66 -16.53 -4.63
CA GLN A 129 9.97 -17.62 -3.93
C GLN A 129 8.60 -17.23 -3.34
N PHE A 130 8.25 -15.95 -3.34
CA PHE A 130 6.94 -15.47 -2.89
C PHE A 130 5.92 -15.25 -4.02
N ALA A 131 6.37 -15.35 -5.29
CA ALA A 131 5.56 -14.98 -6.45
C ALA A 131 4.31 -15.85 -6.63
N ASP A 132 4.33 -17.09 -6.14
CA ASP A 132 3.20 -18.02 -6.21
C ASP A 132 2.18 -17.87 -5.06
N GLY A 133 2.50 -16.99 -4.10
CA GLY A 133 1.68 -16.67 -2.94
C GLY A 133 1.66 -17.75 -1.84
N VAL A 134 2.20 -18.94 -2.06
CA VAL A 134 2.07 -20.06 -1.10
C VAL A 134 2.89 -19.78 0.15
N ILE A 135 4.17 -19.44 -0.01
CA ILE A 135 5.06 -19.14 1.13
C ILE A 135 4.55 -17.90 1.87
N LEU A 136 4.02 -16.90 1.15
CA LEU A 136 3.46 -15.69 1.75
C LEU A 136 2.27 -16.01 2.66
N LEU A 137 1.31 -16.79 2.14
CA LEU A 137 0.13 -17.22 2.89
C LEU A 137 0.50 -18.02 4.15
N LEU A 138 1.42 -18.98 4.02
CA LEU A 138 1.90 -19.78 5.15
C LEU A 138 2.62 -18.92 6.20
N LEU A 139 3.44 -17.96 5.75
CA LEU A 139 4.12 -17.02 6.64
C LEU A 139 3.11 -16.16 7.42
N ILE A 140 2.07 -15.63 6.76
CA ILE A 140 1.03 -14.83 7.41
C ILE A 140 0.28 -15.67 8.44
N GLY A 141 -0.17 -16.88 8.07
CA GLY A 141 -0.86 -17.78 9.01
C GLY A 141 0.00 -18.11 10.24
N GLN A 142 1.30 -18.35 10.03
CA GLN A 142 2.26 -18.61 11.10
C GLN A 142 2.51 -17.41 12.02
N LEU A 143 2.40 -16.19 11.49
CA LEU A 143 2.63 -14.93 12.21
C LEU A 143 1.41 -14.45 12.98
N GLU A 144 0.22 -14.51 12.37
CA GLU A 144 -1.03 -14.05 12.98
C GLU A 144 -1.73 -15.17 13.77
N GLY A 145 -1.25 -16.42 13.68
CA GLY A 145 -1.72 -17.52 14.51
C GLY A 145 -3.04 -18.14 14.07
N PHE A 146 -3.39 -18.02 12.79
CA PHE A 146 -4.56 -18.67 12.20
C PHE A 146 -4.17 -19.77 11.21
N PHE A 147 -5.09 -20.72 11.03
CA PHE A 147 -4.94 -21.78 10.03
C PHE A 147 -5.68 -21.38 8.76
N LEU A 148 -4.96 -21.35 7.64
CA LEU A 148 -5.57 -21.22 6.33
C LEU A 148 -6.20 -22.55 5.93
N HIS A 149 -7.48 -22.52 5.60
CA HIS A 149 -8.13 -23.72 5.07
C HIS A 149 -7.57 -24.01 3.67
N LEU A 150 -7.11 -25.24 3.44
CA LEU A 150 -6.51 -25.65 2.15
C LEU A 150 -7.46 -25.56 0.94
N LYS A 151 -8.74 -25.22 1.17
CA LYS A 151 -9.73 -24.95 0.12
C LYS A 151 -9.75 -23.49 -0.32
N GLU A 152 -9.15 -22.58 0.46
CA GLU A 152 -9.18 -21.13 0.22
C GLU A 152 -8.05 -20.68 -0.72
N PHE A 153 -7.00 -21.50 -0.86
CA PHE A 153 -5.84 -21.20 -1.68
C PHE A 153 -5.28 -22.46 -2.37
N HIS A 154 -4.47 -22.24 -3.40
CA HIS A 154 -3.83 -23.31 -4.17
C HIS A 154 -2.46 -23.63 -3.58
N LEU A 155 -2.28 -24.81 -2.98
CA LEU A 155 -0.98 -25.26 -2.46
C LEU A 155 0.07 -25.49 -3.55
N THR A 156 -0.36 -25.87 -4.74
CA THR A 156 0.52 -26.11 -5.90
C THR A 156 -0.05 -25.34 -7.10
N PRO A 157 0.09 -24.01 -7.14
CA PRO A 157 -0.42 -23.21 -8.23
C PRO A 157 0.31 -23.57 -9.52
N ARG A 158 -0.45 -23.84 -10.59
CA ARG A 158 0.03 -24.25 -11.92
C ARG A 158 -0.25 -23.20 -12.99
N SER A 159 -1.01 -22.16 -12.66
CA SER A 159 -1.32 -21.07 -13.60
C SER A 159 -1.11 -19.69 -12.95
N PRO A 160 -0.84 -18.65 -13.75
CA PRO A 160 -0.75 -17.27 -13.25
C PRO A 160 -2.02 -16.82 -12.52
N ALA A 161 -3.20 -17.31 -12.91
CA ALA A 161 -4.45 -16.99 -12.25
C ALA A 161 -4.53 -17.57 -10.82
N GLU A 162 -4.04 -18.79 -10.62
CA GLU A 162 -3.95 -19.42 -9.29
C GLU A 162 -2.92 -18.71 -8.40
N MET A 163 -1.78 -18.31 -8.96
CA MET A 163 -0.77 -17.51 -8.25
C MET A 163 -1.35 -16.15 -7.83
N LEU A 164 -2.04 -15.47 -8.75
CA LEU A 164 -2.70 -14.20 -8.51
C LEU A 164 -3.78 -14.32 -7.43
N HIS A 165 -4.58 -15.39 -7.45
CA HIS A 165 -5.57 -15.69 -6.41
C HIS A 165 -4.90 -15.81 -5.03
N ASN A 166 -3.84 -16.61 -4.92
CA ASN A 166 -3.12 -16.79 -3.65
C ASN A 166 -2.55 -15.48 -3.13
N VAL A 167 -1.89 -14.69 -3.99
CA VAL A 167 -1.31 -13.40 -3.63
C VAL A 167 -2.39 -12.39 -3.24
N THR A 168 -3.52 -12.35 -3.97
CA THR A 168 -4.66 -11.48 -3.65
C THR A 168 -5.23 -11.82 -2.28
N LEU A 169 -5.39 -13.11 -1.97
CA LEU A 169 -5.82 -13.56 -0.65
C LEU A 169 -4.84 -13.10 0.43
N ALA A 170 -3.53 -13.30 0.22
CA ALA A 170 -2.50 -12.87 1.16
C ALA A 170 -2.56 -11.36 1.44
N LEU A 171 -2.68 -10.53 0.40
CA LEU A 171 -2.77 -9.08 0.53
C LEU A 171 -4.07 -8.64 1.22
N THR A 172 -5.18 -9.35 0.99
CA THR A 172 -6.45 -9.11 1.69
C THR A 172 -6.30 -9.37 3.19
N LEU A 173 -5.71 -10.50 3.57
CA LEU A 173 -5.46 -10.84 4.98
C LEU A 173 -4.56 -9.81 5.67
N LEU A 174 -3.53 -9.33 4.97
CA LEU A 174 -2.66 -8.27 5.49
C LEU A 174 -3.41 -6.94 5.65
N LYS A 175 -4.28 -6.60 4.69
CA LYS A 175 -5.06 -5.37 4.76
C LYS A 175 -6.03 -5.38 5.94
N ASP A 176 -6.72 -6.48 6.16
CA ASP A 176 -7.66 -6.66 7.27
C ASP A 176 -6.95 -6.53 8.63
N GLU A 177 -5.70 -6.96 8.69
CA GLU A 177 -4.81 -6.85 9.86
C GLU A 177 -4.11 -5.49 10.01
N GLY A 178 -4.42 -4.51 9.14
CA GLY A 178 -3.80 -3.18 9.13
C GLY A 178 -2.29 -3.20 8.88
N LEU A 179 -1.79 -4.22 8.20
CA LEU A 179 -0.36 -4.47 7.99
C LEU A 179 0.24 -3.71 6.82
N LEU A 180 -0.56 -3.33 5.82
CA LEU A 180 -0.07 -2.63 4.64
C LEU A 180 -0.23 -1.12 4.81
N SER A 181 0.90 -0.42 4.93
CA SER A 181 0.92 1.05 4.95
C SER A 181 0.68 1.66 3.58
N HIS A 182 1.03 0.93 2.52
CA HIS A 182 0.88 1.36 1.13
C HIS A 182 0.22 0.25 0.31
N PRO A 183 -0.61 0.59 -0.69
CA PRO A 183 -1.20 -0.40 -1.59
C PRO A 183 -0.10 -1.11 -2.39
N VAL A 184 -0.23 -2.43 -2.51
CA VAL A 184 0.64 -3.28 -3.33
C VAL A 184 -0.22 -4.03 -4.32
N SER A 185 0.16 -4.02 -5.61
CA SER A 185 -0.58 -4.77 -6.62
C SER A 185 -0.26 -6.26 -6.50
N PRO A 186 -1.26 -7.15 -6.47
CA PRO A 186 -1.03 -8.59 -6.49
C PRO A 186 -0.20 -9.02 -7.72
N GLU A 187 -0.41 -8.37 -8.86
CA GLU A 187 0.28 -8.61 -10.12
C GLU A 187 1.78 -8.33 -10.01
N ASP A 188 2.19 -7.32 -9.26
CA ASP A 188 3.60 -6.97 -9.09
C ASP A 188 4.36 -8.10 -8.37
N ILE A 189 3.76 -8.70 -7.35
CA ILE A 189 4.35 -9.84 -6.63
C ILE A 189 4.41 -11.07 -7.54
N VAL A 190 3.34 -11.38 -8.28
CA VAL A 190 3.32 -12.50 -9.23
C VAL A 190 4.37 -12.31 -10.34
N ASN A 191 4.58 -11.07 -10.78
CA ASN A 191 5.59 -10.68 -11.77
C ASN A 191 7.01 -10.56 -11.19
N LYS A 192 7.21 -10.92 -9.91
CA LYS A 192 8.52 -10.92 -9.24
C LYS A 192 9.13 -9.52 -9.12
N ASP A 193 8.30 -8.50 -8.93
CA ASP A 193 8.78 -7.18 -8.55
C ASP A 193 9.36 -7.23 -7.14
N ALA A 194 10.68 -7.11 -7.07
CA ALA A 194 11.43 -7.18 -5.82
C ALA A 194 10.98 -6.10 -4.82
N LYS A 195 10.67 -4.88 -5.30
CA LYS A 195 10.26 -3.78 -4.44
C LYS A 195 8.93 -4.09 -3.74
N SER A 196 7.94 -4.54 -4.50
CA SER A 196 6.60 -4.89 -3.99
C SER A 196 6.68 -6.05 -3.00
N THR A 197 7.46 -7.08 -3.31
CA THR A 197 7.66 -8.22 -2.42
C THR A 197 8.33 -7.81 -1.12
N LEU A 198 9.41 -7.03 -1.17
CA LEU A 198 10.10 -6.55 0.03
C LEU A 198 9.23 -5.62 0.88
N ARG A 199 8.41 -4.78 0.26
CA ARG A 199 7.48 -3.89 0.97
C ARG A 199 6.52 -4.69 1.85
N VAL A 200 5.95 -5.77 1.31
CA VAL A 200 5.07 -6.68 2.07
C VAL A 200 5.83 -7.36 3.21
N LEU A 201 6.98 -7.96 2.91
CA LEU A 201 7.75 -8.71 3.91
C LEU A 201 8.32 -7.82 5.02
N TYR A 202 8.71 -6.59 4.69
CA TYR A 202 9.17 -5.62 5.66
C TYR A 202 8.04 -5.13 6.56
N SER A 203 6.83 -4.97 6.02
CA SER A 203 5.66 -4.63 6.82
C SER A 203 5.39 -5.71 7.88
N LEU A 204 5.50 -6.98 7.50
CA LEU A 204 5.46 -8.12 8.43
C LEU A 204 6.62 -8.09 9.43
N PHE A 205 7.85 -7.86 8.98
CA PHE A 205 9.02 -7.74 9.83
C PHE A 205 8.84 -6.66 10.91
N CYS A 206 8.40 -5.45 10.55
CA CYS A 206 8.21 -4.34 11.48
C CYS A 206 7.15 -4.66 12.53
N LYS A 207 5.95 -5.12 12.15
CA LYS A 207 4.87 -5.44 13.12
C LYS A 207 5.35 -6.47 14.14
N HIS A 208 6.09 -7.49 13.68
CA HIS A 208 6.44 -8.63 14.52
C HIS A 208 7.77 -8.51 15.27
N LYS A 209 8.75 -7.75 14.77
CA LYS A 209 9.95 -7.41 15.57
C LYS A 209 9.67 -6.32 16.60
N LEU A 210 8.83 -5.33 16.30
CA LEU A 210 8.51 -4.26 17.25
C LEU A 210 7.60 -4.74 18.40
N LYS A 211 6.81 -5.80 18.19
CA LYS A 211 6.04 -6.43 19.28
C LYS A 211 6.93 -7.16 20.30
N VAL A 212 8.02 -7.80 19.85
CA VAL A 212 8.98 -8.48 20.75
C VAL A 212 9.64 -7.49 21.73
N ASP A 213 9.82 -6.24 21.31
CA ASP A 213 10.43 -5.19 22.16
C ASP A 213 9.46 -4.63 23.21
N LYS A 214 8.14 -4.63 22.93
CA LYS A 214 7.12 -4.15 23.88
C LYS A 214 6.75 -5.17 24.97
N ASP A 215 6.87 -6.47 24.68
CA ASP A 215 6.66 -7.54 25.67
C ASP A 215 7.97 -7.99 26.36
N GLY A 216 9.10 -7.37 26.02
CA GLY A 216 10.44 -7.70 26.53
C GLY A 216 10.70 -7.21 27.95
N ARG A 217 10.05 -7.79 28.97
CA ARG A 217 10.68 -7.88 30.30
C ARG A 217 11.61 -9.10 30.32
N PRO A 218 12.92 -8.94 30.55
CA PRO A 218 13.76 -10.08 30.92
C PRO A 218 13.34 -10.53 32.33
N GLN A 219 12.86 -11.76 32.48
CA GLN A 219 12.86 -12.39 33.80
C GLN A 219 14.31 -12.66 34.17
N ALA A 220 14.79 -11.98 35.22
CA ALA A 220 16.08 -12.26 35.81
C ALA A 220 16.09 -13.70 36.34
N PRO A 221 17.19 -14.46 36.18
CA PRO A 221 17.32 -15.75 36.83
C PRO A 221 17.41 -15.51 38.33
N THR A 222 16.43 -16.03 39.06
CA THR A 222 16.51 -16.13 40.52
C THR A 222 17.42 -17.31 40.84
N ASN A 223 18.55 -17.01 41.47
CA ASN A 223 19.30 -17.93 42.32
C ASN A 223 19.70 -17.17 43.58
#